data_AF-A0A5B9PA36-F1
#
_entry.id   AF-A0A5B9PA36-F1
#
_cell.length_a   1.000
_cell.length_b   1.000
_cell.length_c   1.000
_cell.angle_alpha   90.00
_cell.angle_beta   90.00
_cell.angle_gamma   90.00
#
_symmetry.space_group_name_H-M   'P 1'
#
loop_
_entity.id
_entity.type
_entity.pdbx_description
1 polymer ?
#
loop_
_entity_poly.entity_id
_entity_poly.type
_entity_poly.pdbx_seq_one_letter_code
_entity_poly.pdbx_strand_id
1 'polypeptide(L)'
;MRQALTFSTLSLAFLFAVSGCERPEDPMLKILESTASQTRVDDLSRTMDFVFSERQFDQTEFNNSISQGLNRWAGYSAAQFEKTDWKEDATINEVLEPYGTRIPTVNRIEGSSFISSDGQYLQSMAWLGQIAERVEENPYLGQFELFRLMADNYEPTDEDESPVDTVFQKLNPDMEKADAEKLALAVQLFDWVTRNIQLDETPSYTEDEIEEKRLVEADTLSASGLAAPGAKRTAWQLLMFARGDYIEKAKLFMMLCHQADLPAVMFATGDDETPWAVGVLIGEEYYLFDSKMGLPIPGKNNQNIATLSDVTADPSLLSSLDLSVKESLAENTKYWVTAEDLESITGLVYWNPLGVSQRIAVLEENLVADQRLLLVQRADETMAQLPKIENVEYKPWDISLQTAEFRQVLREALPKAVTDDALAERIRWYFSEEAYVMQFPNYRTGRTRFLLGKFERPRESRTRDAIESFAMLMYEDEIIDGLKSDRSLQTMIGIRSAGQTEGEFEREIRSRQAQMRLVRRDAGLFMCQAHFDNGSMSTTANWVPKLLEEQDVERWEPGLKYLNARSLEARHQYDEAIEQLKAEGPQQHGNLIRARLLKQQIETQYASKADKSNEQ
;
A
#
# COMPACT_ATOMS: atom_id res chain seq x y z
N MET A 1 -31.84 10.15 -66.02
CA MET A 1 -33.24 10.31 -66.48
C MET A 1 -33.88 8.92 -66.55
N ARG A 2 -34.83 8.66 -65.64
CA ARG A 2 -35.96 7.68 -65.59
C ARG A 2 -35.76 6.26 -66.16
N GLN A 3 -35.82 5.24 -65.28
CA GLN A 3 -36.97 4.32 -65.02
C GLN A 3 -37.06 3.17 -66.04
N ALA A 4 -37.48 1.93 -65.75
CA ALA A 4 -37.89 1.19 -64.55
C ALA A 4 -38.14 -0.28 -64.99
N LEU A 5 -38.03 -1.24 -64.05
CA LEU A 5 -38.86 -2.47 -63.80
C LEU A 5 -39.63 -3.12 -64.99
N THR A 6 -39.81 -4.43 -65.21
CA THR A 6 -39.81 -5.67 -64.39
C THR A 6 -40.24 -6.88 -65.28
N PHE A 7 -40.13 -8.11 -64.73
CA PHE A 7 -40.68 -9.44 -65.12
C PHE A 7 -39.75 -10.35 -65.93
N SER A 8 -39.07 -11.35 -65.32
CA SER A 8 -39.56 -12.69 -64.87
C SER A 8 -40.10 -13.51 -66.04
N THR A 9 -39.71 -14.75 -66.36
CA THR A 9 -39.15 -15.87 -65.57
C THR A 9 -38.83 -17.04 -66.53
N LEU A 10 -38.07 -18.02 -66.04
CA LEU A 10 -37.88 -19.42 -66.49
C LEU A 10 -36.77 -19.77 -67.49
N SER A 11 -35.66 -20.28 -66.94
CA SER A 11 -35.01 -21.58 -67.26
C SER A 11 -33.75 -21.68 -66.37
N LEU A 12 -33.85 -21.99 -65.08
CA LEU A 12 -33.88 -23.34 -64.50
C LEU A 12 -32.91 -24.33 -65.15
N ALA A 13 -31.63 -24.28 -64.75
CA ALA A 13 -30.74 -25.42 -64.51
C ALA A 13 -29.27 -24.94 -64.55
N PHE A 14 -28.66 -24.67 -63.39
CA PHE A 14 -27.24 -24.88 -63.07
C PHE A 14 -26.95 -24.21 -61.72
N LEU A 15 -27.26 -24.89 -60.62
CA LEU A 15 -26.93 -24.40 -59.28
C LEU A 15 -26.86 -25.56 -58.29
N PHE A 16 -25.87 -26.45 -58.44
CA PHE A 16 -25.41 -27.34 -57.37
C PHE A 16 -23.98 -27.79 -57.70
N ALA A 17 -22.99 -27.23 -57.00
CA ALA A 17 -21.74 -27.90 -56.59
C ALA A 17 -20.63 -26.89 -56.22
N VAL A 18 -20.85 -26.04 -55.20
CA VAL A 18 -19.76 -25.57 -54.31
C VAL A 18 -20.34 -25.36 -52.91
N SER A 19 -20.84 -26.43 -52.31
CA SER A 19 -20.98 -26.53 -50.86
C SER A 19 -19.75 -27.27 -50.36
N GLY A 20 -18.71 -26.52 -49.94
CA GLY A 20 -17.64 -27.09 -49.15
C GLY A 20 -18.26 -27.65 -47.88
N CYS A 21 -18.24 -28.98 -47.73
CA CYS A 21 -18.59 -29.62 -46.47
C CYS A 21 -17.55 -29.18 -45.42
N GLU A 22 -17.88 -28.17 -44.62
CA GLU A 22 -17.36 -28.15 -43.25
C GLU A 22 -17.74 -29.50 -42.65
N ARG A 23 -16.74 -30.25 -42.17
CA ARG A 23 -17.01 -31.48 -41.43
C ARG A 23 -17.97 -31.08 -40.30
N PRO A 24 -19.10 -31.80 -40.11
CA PRO A 24 -19.93 -31.56 -38.96
C PRO A 24 -19.04 -31.77 -37.73
N GLU A 25 -18.80 -30.70 -36.97
CA GLU A 25 -18.11 -30.78 -35.69
C GLU A 25 -18.82 -31.83 -34.84
N ASP A 26 -18.05 -32.78 -34.30
CA ASP A 26 -18.60 -33.87 -33.51
C ASP A 26 -19.35 -33.27 -32.30
N PRO A 27 -20.65 -33.55 -32.12
CA PRO A 27 -21.41 -33.05 -30.98
C PRO A 27 -20.77 -33.39 -29.63
N MET A 28 -20.02 -34.50 -29.55
CA MET A 28 -19.25 -34.87 -28.36
C MET A 28 -18.06 -33.94 -28.15
N LEU A 29 -17.36 -33.51 -29.21
CA LEU A 29 -16.29 -32.51 -29.11
C LEU A 29 -16.85 -31.18 -28.62
N LYS A 30 -18.00 -30.75 -29.13
CA LYS A 30 -18.65 -29.51 -28.68
C LYS A 30 -19.07 -29.55 -27.21
N ILE A 31 -19.58 -30.69 -26.73
CA ILE A 31 -19.91 -30.88 -25.31
C ILE A 31 -18.65 -30.89 -24.45
N LEU A 32 -17.59 -31.58 -24.89
CA LEU A 32 -16.30 -31.63 -24.20
C LEU A 32 -15.65 -30.25 -24.13
N GLU A 33 -15.67 -29.47 -25.22
CA GLU A 33 -15.19 -28.09 -25.27
C GLU A 33 -16.01 -27.18 -24.36
N SER A 34 -17.34 -27.32 -24.37
CA SER A 34 -18.22 -26.56 -23.46
C SER A 34 -17.94 -26.90 -21.99
N THR A 35 -17.74 -28.17 -21.67
CA THR A 35 -17.47 -28.64 -20.30
C THR A 35 -16.07 -28.21 -19.84
N ALA A 36 -15.07 -28.29 -20.72
CA ALA A 36 -13.72 -27.80 -20.46
C ALA A 36 -13.71 -26.28 -20.26
N SER A 37 -14.43 -25.53 -21.09
CA SER A 37 -14.55 -24.08 -20.96
C SER A 37 -15.24 -23.69 -19.64
N GLN A 38 -16.31 -24.41 -19.26
CA GLN A 38 -16.99 -24.18 -17.99
C GLN A 38 -16.09 -24.50 -16.79
N THR A 39 -15.41 -25.64 -16.81
CA THR A 39 -14.47 -26.05 -15.75
C THR A 39 -13.34 -25.02 -15.58
N ARG A 40 -12.81 -24.49 -16.70
CA ARG A 40 -11.79 -23.45 -16.70
C ARG A 40 -12.29 -22.16 -16.03
N VAL A 41 -13.49 -21.69 -16.38
CA VAL A 41 -14.08 -20.49 -15.76
C VAL A 41 -14.35 -20.72 -14.27
N ASP A 42 -14.87 -21.90 -13.91
CA ASP A 42 -15.18 -22.26 -12.52
C ASP A 42 -13.91 -22.33 -11.64
N ASP A 43 -12.81 -22.88 -12.15
CA ASP A 43 -11.54 -22.98 -11.41
C ASP A 43 -10.88 -21.62 -11.22
N LEU A 44 -10.87 -20.76 -12.25
CA LEU A 44 -10.37 -19.39 -12.12
C LEU A 44 -11.22 -18.60 -11.13
N SER A 45 -12.54 -18.62 -11.30
CA SER A 45 -13.46 -17.85 -10.44
C SER A 45 -13.33 -18.27 -8.99
N ARG A 46 -13.36 -19.58 -8.70
CA ARG A 46 -13.21 -20.08 -7.32
C ARG A 46 -11.88 -19.67 -6.70
N THR A 47 -10.82 -19.64 -7.49
CA THR A 47 -9.49 -19.23 -7.01
C THR A 47 -9.46 -17.73 -6.70
N MET A 48 -10.03 -16.90 -7.58
CA MET A 48 -10.11 -15.45 -7.36
C MET A 48 -11.05 -15.08 -6.22
N ASP A 49 -12.19 -15.76 -6.05
CA ASP A 49 -13.08 -15.57 -4.90
C ASP A 49 -12.33 -15.77 -3.57
N PHE A 50 -11.32 -16.64 -3.56
CA PHE A 50 -10.48 -16.84 -2.39
C PHE A 50 -9.50 -15.68 -2.17
N VAL A 51 -8.97 -15.05 -3.22
CA VAL A 51 -8.12 -13.85 -3.13
C VAL A 51 -8.86 -12.70 -2.43
N PHE A 52 -10.14 -12.50 -2.76
CA PHE A 52 -10.99 -11.46 -2.17
C PHE A 52 -11.66 -11.87 -0.84
N SER A 53 -11.36 -13.07 -0.34
CA SER A 53 -11.95 -13.57 0.90
C SER A 53 -11.52 -12.73 2.11
N GLU A 54 -12.50 -12.36 2.94
CA GLU A 54 -12.23 -11.71 4.23
C GLU A 54 -11.59 -12.65 5.26
N ARG A 55 -11.67 -13.98 5.07
CA ARG A 55 -11.20 -14.96 6.05
C ARG A 55 -9.73 -15.30 5.83
N GLN A 56 -8.90 -14.97 6.80
CA GLN A 56 -7.46 -15.22 6.75
C GLN A 56 -7.01 -16.17 7.88
N PHE A 57 -7.10 -17.48 7.62
CA PHE A 57 -6.77 -18.50 8.63
C PHE A 57 -5.29 -18.89 8.65
N ASP A 58 -4.66 -19.13 7.50
CA ASP A 58 -3.23 -19.46 7.39
C ASP A 58 -2.71 -18.94 6.05
N GLN A 59 -1.65 -18.12 6.07
CA GLN A 59 -1.15 -17.50 4.84
C GLN A 59 -0.43 -18.50 3.94
N THR A 60 0.22 -19.51 4.51
CA THR A 60 0.95 -20.53 3.74
C THR A 60 -0.04 -21.42 2.99
N GLU A 61 -1.08 -21.88 3.68
CA GLU A 61 -2.19 -22.62 3.09
C GLU A 61 -2.90 -21.78 2.03
N PHE A 62 -3.13 -20.49 2.29
CA PHE A 62 -3.69 -19.56 1.30
C PHE A 62 -2.84 -19.52 0.03
N ASN A 63 -1.55 -19.19 0.16
CA ASN A 63 -0.59 -19.09 -0.95
C ASN A 63 -0.50 -20.39 -1.77
N ASN A 64 -0.49 -21.54 -1.09
CA ASN A 64 -0.45 -22.84 -1.75
C ASN A 64 -1.78 -23.18 -2.45
N SER A 65 -2.91 -22.81 -1.87
CA SER A 65 -4.23 -23.04 -2.47
C SER A 65 -4.42 -22.19 -3.73
N ILE A 66 -4.00 -20.92 -3.70
CA ILE A 66 -4.02 -20.04 -4.87
C ILE A 66 -3.13 -20.58 -5.98
N SER A 67 -1.86 -20.87 -5.70
CA SER A 67 -0.95 -21.40 -6.72
C SER A 67 -1.42 -22.74 -7.30
N GLN A 68 -2.00 -23.64 -6.49
CA GLN A 68 -2.59 -24.88 -7.00
C GLN A 68 -3.82 -24.64 -7.89
N GLY A 69 -4.70 -23.71 -7.49
CA GLY A 69 -5.88 -23.32 -8.28
C GLY A 69 -5.50 -22.73 -9.63
N LEU A 70 -4.58 -21.78 -9.63
CA LEU A 70 -4.09 -21.15 -10.85
C LEU A 70 -3.32 -22.13 -11.76
N ASN A 71 -2.56 -23.08 -11.20
CA ASN A 71 -1.91 -24.10 -12.02
C ASN A 71 -2.91 -25.09 -12.64
N ARG A 72 -4.03 -25.41 -11.97
CA ARG A 72 -5.12 -26.19 -12.59
C ARG A 72 -5.74 -25.42 -13.75
N TRP A 73 -6.06 -24.15 -13.54
CA TRP A 73 -6.56 -23.26 -14.58
C TRP A 73 -5.58 -23.16 -15.76
N ALA A 74 -4.31 -22.89 -15.49
CA ALA A 74 -3.25 -22.78 -16.50
C ALA A 74 -3.13 -24.06 -17.34
N GLY A 75 -3.28 -25.24 -16.72
CA GLY A 75 -3.31 -26.52 -17.41
C GLY A 75 -4.45 -26.64 -18.43
N TYR A 76 -5.63 -26.06 -18.15
CA TYR A 76 -6.74 -25.97 -19.12
C TYR A 76 -6.59 -24.82 -20.11
N SER A 77 -5.69 -23.88 -19.83
CA SER A 77 -5.49 -22.62 -20.55
C SER A 77 -4.20 -22.57 -21.36
N ALA A 78 -3.53 -23.70 -21.63
CA ALA A 78 -2.25 -23.73 -22.36
C ALA A 78 -2.26 -22.92 -23.66
N ALA A 79 -3.35 -22.97 -24.43
CA ALA A 79 -3.51 -22.19 -25.66
C ALA A 79 -3.52 -20.66 -25.45
N GLN A 80 -3.85 -20.17 -24.24
CA GLN A 80 -3.77 -18.74 -23.89
C GLN A 80 -2.32 -18.32 -23.68
N PHE A 81 -1.51 -19.18 -23.04
CA PHE A 81 -0.07 -18.96 -22.87
C PHE A 81 0.70 -19.02 -24.20
N GLU A 82 0.24 -19.80 -25.18
CA GLU A 82 0.83 -19.80 -26.53
C GLU A 82 0.45 -18.59 -27.38
N LYS A 83 -0.69 -17.95 -27.07
CA LYS A 83 -1.24 -16.82 -27.82
C LYS A 83 -0.90 -15.45 -27.23
N THR A 84 -0.27 -15.41 -26.06
CA THR A 84 0.05 -14.14 -25.40
C THR A 84 1.04 -13.34 -26.23
N ASP A 85 0.82 -12.03 -26.31
CA ASP A 85 1.76 -11.08 -26.92
C ASP A 85 2.82 -10.62 -25.90
N TRP A 86 2.91 -11.28 -24.74
CA TRP A 86 3.90 -10.98 -23.71
C TRP A 86 5.32 -11.05 -24.28
N LYS A 87 6.10 -10.03 -23.93
CA LYS A 87 7.53 -9.92 -24.25
C LYS A 87 8.28 -9.59 -22.97
N GLU A 88 9.46 -10.15 -22.82
CA GLU A 88 10.38 -9.77 -21.76
C GLU A 88 10.65 -8.25 -21.80
N ASP A 89 10.66 -7.62 -20.62
CA ASP A 89 11.03 -6.22 -20.47
C ASP A 89 12.56 -6.13 -20.47
N ALA A 90 13.13 -5.71 -21.59
CA ALA A 90 14.59 -5.64 -21.74
C ALA A 90 15.23 -4.60 -20.80
N THR A 91 14.46 -3.62 -20.28
CA THR A 91 14.99 -2.54 -19.44
C THR A 91 15.40 -3.01 -18.06
N ILE A 92 14.83 -4.12 -17.57
CA ILE A 92 15.12 -4.68 -16.26
C ILE A 92 16.21 -5.76 -16.26
N ASN A 93 16.71 -6.17 -17.43
CA ASN A 93 17.62 -7.32 -17.54
C ASN A 93 18.94 -7.11 -16.78
N GLU A 94 19.55 -5.92 -16.90
CA GLU A 94 20.76 -5.57 -16.15
C GLU A 94 20.50 -5.53 -14.64
N VAL A 95 19.30 -5.10 -14.23
CA VAL A 95 18.89 -5.03 -12.83
C VAL A 95 18.63 -6.42 -12.25
N LEU A 96 18.17 -7.38 -13.06
CA LEU A 96 17.88 -8.75 -12.63
C LEU A 96 19.12 -9.63 -12.46
N GLU A 97 20.17 -9.41 -13.26
CA GLU A 97 21.35 -10.28 -13.33
C GLU A 97 21.97 -10.59 -11.95
N PRO A 98 22.19 -9.61 -11.05
CA PRO A 98 22.78 -9.87 -9.75
C PRO A 98 21.92 -10.77 -8.85
N TYR A 99 20.62 -10.88 -9.10
CA TYR A 99 19.66 -11.56 -8.22
C TYR A 99 19.27 -12.96 -8.69
N GLY A 100 19.57 -13.34 -9.94
CA GLY A 100 19.12 -14.60 -10.54
C GLY A 100 19.46 -15.84 -9.71
N THR A 101 20.65 -15.92 -9.10
CA THR A 101 21.03 -17.07 -8.26
C THR A 101 20.47 -17.01 -6.83
N ARG A 102 20.02 -15.83 -6.38
CA ARG A 102 19.64 -15.55 -4.98
C ARG A 102 18.13 -15.52 -4.77
N ILE A 103 17.37 -15.17 -5.80
CA ILE A 103 15.92 -15.03 -5.72
C ILE A 103 15.23 -16.01 -6.68
N PRO A 104 14.55 -17.07 -6.17
CA PRO A 104 13.91 -18.08 -7.03
C PRO A 104 12.89 -17.53 -8.03
N THR A 105 12.25 -16.40 -7.70
CA THR A 105 11.23 -15.75 -8.53
C THR A 105 11.81 -15.18 -9.83
N VAL A 106 13.05 -14.66 -9.79
CA VAL A 106 13.71 -14.06 -10.96
C VAL A 106 13.87 -15.09 -12.09
N ASN A 107 14.27 -16.31 -11.76
CA ASN A 107 14.42 -17.41 -12.73
C ASN A 107 13.09 -17.97 -13.27
N ARG A 108 11.95 -17.39 -12.87
CA ARG A 108 10.62 -17.89 -13.24
C ARG A 108 9.77 -16.85 -13.97
N ILE A 109 10.35 -15.74 -14.41
CA ILE A 109 9.62 -14.66 -15.11
C ILE A 109 8.96 -15.20 -16.40
N GLU A 110 9.66 -16.01 -17.19
CA GLU A 110 9.14 -16.65 -18.41
C GLU A 110 8.30 -17.92 -18.13
N GLY A 111 8.18 -18.34 -16.86
CA GLY A 111 7.49 -19.57 -16.51
C GLY A 111 5.97 -19.42 -16.56
N SER A 112 5.28 -20.41 -17.15
CA SER A 112 3.82 -20.49 -17.17
C SER A 112 3.20 -21.06 -15.89
N SER A 113 4.01 -21.64 -15.00
CA SER A 113 3.55 -22.22 -13.74
C SER A 113 3.52 -21.20 -12.61
N PHE A 114 2.41 -21.14 -11.89
CA PHE A 114 2.23 -20.30 -10.70
C PHE A 114 2.98 -20.88 -9.48
N ILE A 115 3.47 -19.99 -8.63
CA ILE A 115 4.26 -20.28 -7.42
C ILE A 115 3.59 -19.70 -6.18
N SER A 116 3.97 -20.18 -4.99
CA SER A 116 3.33 -19.76 -3.74
C SER A 116 3.39 -18.25 -3.49
N SER A 117 4.43 -17.54 -3.94
CA SER A 117 4.52 -16.08 -3.80
C SER A 117 3.50 -15.33 -4.66
N ASP A 118 2.96 -15.94 -5.72
CA ASP A 118 1.92 -15.32 -6.55
C ASP A 118 0.64 -15.09 -5.74
N GLY A 119 0.30 -15.98 -4.81
CA GLY A 119 -0.88 -15.80 -3.95
C GLY A 119 -0.80 -14.54 -3.10
N GLN A 120 0.35 -14.30 -2.46
CA GLN A 120 0.57 -13.10 -1.65
C GLN A 120 0.57 -11.82 -2.51
N TYR A 121 1.11 -11.90 -3.73
CA TYR A 121 1.11 -10.80 -4.68
C TYR A 121 -0.30 -10.44 -5.13
N LEU A 122 -1.09 -11.42 -5.57
CA LEU A 122 -2.49 -11.24 -5.98
C LEU A 122 -3.34 -10.66 -4.85
N GLN A 123 -3.17 -11.16 -3.63
CA GLN A 123 -3.86 -10.61 -2.47
C GLN A 123 -3.47 -9.16 -2.18
N SER A 124 -2.20 -8.80 -2.35
CA SER A 124 -1.74 -7.42 -2.20
C SER A 124 -2.37 -6.51 -3.26
N MET A 125 -2.36 -6.93 -4.54
CA MET A 125 -2.95 -6.15 -5.63
C MET A 125 -4.46 -5.98 -5.44
N ALA A 126 -5.16 -7.04 -5.02
CA ALA A 126 -6.58 -6.98 -4.69
C ALA A 126 -6.88 -5.98 -3.59
N TRP A 127 -6.11 -5.98 -2.50
CA TRP A 127 -6.30 -4.99 -1.44
C TRP A 127 -5.98 -3.56 -1.89
N LEU A 128 -4.91 -3.37 -2.66
CA LEU A 128 -4.54 -2.05 -3.18
C LEU A 128 -5.60 -1.49 -4.12
N GLY A 129 -6.14 -2.32 -5.03
CA GLY A 129 -7.24 -1.92 -5.92
C GLY A 129 -8.49 -1.51 -5.12
N GLN A 130 -8.87 -2.30 -4.12
CA GLN A 130 -10.00 -1.99 -3.24
C GLN A 130 -9.80 -0.72 -2.39
N ILE A 131 -8.56 -0.45 -1.96
CA ILE A 131 -8.23 0.81 -1.27
C ILE A 131 -8.36 1.98 -2.25
N ALA A 132 -7.79 1.86 -3.46
CA ALA A 132 -7.82 2.94 -4.44
C ALA A 132 -9.26 3.29 -4.85
N GLU A 133 -10.06 2.28 -5.20
CA GLU A 133 -11.48 2.42 -5.54
C GLU A 133 -12.27 3.10 -4.40
N ARG A 134 -12.12 2.62 -3.17
CA ARG A 134 -12.83 3.19 -2.01
C ARG A 134 -12.42 4.64 -1.73
N VAL A 135 -11.14 4.97 -1.89
CA VAL A 135 -10.63 6.33 -1.65
C VAL A 135 -11.16 7.30 -2.70
N GLU A 136 -11.28 6.85 -3.96
CA GLU A 136 -11.88 7.60 -5.05
C GLU A 136 -13.39 7.82 -4.83
N GLU A 137 -14.13 6.77 -4.45
CA GLU A 137 -15.59 6.84 -4.25
C GLU A 137 -16.02 7.69 -3.05
N ASN A 138 -15.15 7.89 -2.06
CA ASN A 138 -15.51 8.50 -0.79
C ASN A 138 -14.61 9.70 -0.40
N PRO A 139 -14.68 10.82 -1.15
CA PRO A 139 -13.85 12.00 -0.92
C PRO A 139 -14.40 12.85 0.24
N TYR A 140 -14.22 12.39 1.48
CA TYR A 140 -14.59 13.18 2.65
C TYR A 140 -13.70 14.42 2.79
N LEU A 141 -14.21 15.59 2.40
CA LEU A 141 -13.48 16.85 2.49
C LEU A 141 -13.02 17.18 3.91
N GLY A 142 -13.79 16.79 4.94
CA GLY A 142 -13.43 16.98 6.35
C GLY A 142 -12.10 16.31 6.75
N GLN A 143 -11.62 15.31 6.00
CA GLN A 143 -10.29 14.72 6.22
C GLN A 143 -9.15 15.66 5.80
N PHE A 144 -9.42 16.62 4.90
CA PHE A 144 -8.44 17.47 4.22
C PHE A 144 -8.50 18.92 4.70
N GLU A 145 -8.78 19.14 5.99
CA GLU A 145 -9.01 20.47 6.56
C GLU A 145 -7.88 21.48 6.26
N LEU A 146 -6.62 21.05 6.32
CA LEU A 146 -5.49 21.92 5.95
C LEU A 146 -5.63 22.50 4.54
N PHE A 147 -5.99 21.67 3.55
CA PHE A 147 -6.17 22.10 2.17
C PHE A 147 -7.44 22.94 2.00
N ARG A 148 -8.50 22.61 2.74
CA ARG A 148 -9.72 23.43 2.81
C ARG A 148 -9.41 24.85 3.28
N LEU A 149 -8.60 24.99 4.32
CA LEU A 149 -8.14 26.29 4.83
C LEU A 149 -7.25 27.04 3.82
N MET A 150 -6.34 26.33 3.14
CA MET A 150 -5.50 26.92 2.08
C MET A 150 -6.32 27.47 0.91
N ALA A 151 -7.47 26.85 0.61
CA ALA A 151 -8.36 27.25 -0.49
C ALA A 151 -9.35 28.37 -0.12
N ASP A 152 -9.10 29.07 0.98
CA ASP A 152 -10.00 30.10 1.54
C ASP A 152 -11.43 29.60 1.80
N ASN A 153 -11.55 28.31 2.12
CA ASN A 153 -12.84 27.64 2.28
C ASN A 153 -13.20 27.42 3.76
N TYR A 154 -13.04 28.48 4.58
CA TYR A 154 -13.15 28.38 6.04
C TYR A 154 -14.51 28.83 6.59
N GLU A 155 -15.34 27.84 6.94
CA GLU A 155 -16.59 28.01 7.68
C GLU A 155 -16.59 27.12 8.94
N PRO A 156 -16.33 27.67 10.14
CA PRO A 156 -16.06 26.87 11.35
C PRO A 156 -17.25 26.09 11.91
N THR A 157 -18.45 26.26 11.34
CA THR A 157 -19.68 25.60 11.79
C THR A 157 -20.34 24.75 10.70
N ASP A 158 -19.80 24.79 9.49
CA ASP A 158 -20.48 24.26 8.31
C ASP A 158 -19.70 23.04 7.81
N GLU A 159 -20.39 21.91 7.76
CA GLU A 159 -19.89 20.71 7.11
C GLU A 159 -19.96 20.95 5.60
N ASP A 160 -18.81 21.22 5.00
CA ASP A 160 -18.71 21.35 3.55
C ASP A 160 -18.64 19.96 2.91
N GLU A 161 -19.71 19.57 2.23
CA GLU A 161 -19.83 18.31 1.50
C GLU A 161 -19.26 18.41 0.07
N SER A 162 -18.63 19.53 -0.31
CA SER A 162 -18.00 19.68 -1.62
C SER A 162 -16.94 18.60 -1.83
N PRO A 163 -16.86 17.99 -3.03
CA PRO A 163 -15.85 16.98 -3.29
C PRO A 163 -14.45 17.58 -3.26
N VAL A 164 -13.46 16.76 -2.91
CA VAL A 164 -12.08 17.17 -2.61
C VAL A 164 -11.41 17.85 -3.82
N ASP A 165 -11.76 17.45 -5.05
CA ASP A 165 -11.31 18.05 -6.31
C ASP A 165 -11.59 19.56 -6.39
N THR A 166 -12.73 20.02 -5.83
CA THR A 166 -13.08 21.44 -5.84
C THR A 166 -12.08 22.31 -5.08
N VAL A 167 -11.47 21.77 -4.03
CA VAL A 167 -10.41 22.44 -3.27
C VAL A 167 -9.16 22.54 -4.13
N PHE A 168 -8.74 21.45 -4.76
CA PHE A 168 -7.54 21.47 -5.61
C PHE A 168 -7.69 22.33 -6.86
N GLN A 169 -8.90 22.43 -7.41
CA GLN A 169 -9.22 23.37 -8.48
C GLN A 169 -9.12 24.83 -8.02
N LYS A 170 -9.53 25.15 -6.78
CA LYS A 170 -9.39 26.50 -6.20
C LYS A 170 -7.91 26.84 -5.93
N LEU A 171 -7.14 25.87 -5.43
CA LEU A 171 -5.70 26.03 -5.18
C LEU A 171 -4.90 26.18 -6.49
N ASN A 172 -5.43 25.66 -7.60
CA ASN A 172 -4.81 25.72 -8.93
C ASN A 172 -5.81 26.22 -9.99
N PRO A 173 -6.12 27.53 -10.04
CA PRO A 173 -7.19 28.07 -10.90
C PRO A 173 -6.99 27.81 -12.40
N ASP A 174 -5.75 27.67 -12.85
CA ASP A 174 -5.39 27.44 -14.25
C ASP A 174 -5.37 25.94 -14.63
N MET A 175 -5.55 25.04 -13.66
CA MET A 175 -5.56 23.59 -13.87
C MET A 175 -6.88 23.14 -14.52
N GLU A 176 -6.83 22.15 -15.41
CA GLU A 176 -8.06 21.55 -15.93
C GLU A 176 -8.76 20.70 -14.87
N LYS A 177 -10.10 20.62 -14.93
CA LYS A 177 -10.91 19.86 -13.96
C LYS A 177 -10.47 18.40 -13.83
N ALA A 178 -10.17 17.74 -14.94
CA ALA A 178 -9.72 16.35 -14.95
C ALA A 178 -8.36 16.18 -14.24
N ASP A 179 -7.47 17.17 -14.34
CA ASP A 179 -6.19 17.15 -13.64
C ASP A 179 -6.35 17.48 -12.15
N ALA A 180 -7.30 18.35 -11.79
CA ALA A 180 -7.65 18.61 -10.39
C ALA A 180 -8.25 17.37 -9.71
N GLU A 181 -9.08 16.59 -10.41
CA GLU A 181 -9.59 15.29 -9.96
C GLU A 181 -8.46 14.30 -9.70
N LYS A 182 -7.49 14.19 -10.63
CA LYS A 182 -6.29 13.34 -10.46
C LYS A 182 -5.41 13.79 -9.30
N LEU A 183 -5.20 15.10 -9.14
CA LEU A 183 -4.42 15.65 -8.01
C LEU A 183 -5.11 15.36 -6.68
N ALA A 184 -6.42 15.53 -6.61
CA ALA A 184 -7.20 15.18 -5.44
C ALA A 184 -7.02 13.70 -5.08
N LEU A 185 -7.18 12.81 -6.07
CA LEU A 185 -7.01 11.37 -5.86
C LEU A 185 -5.58 11.03 -5.37
N ALA A 186 -4.55 11.61 -5.99
CA ALA A 186 -3.16 11.43 -5.54
C ALA A 186 -2.96 11.84 -4.08
N VAL A 187 -3.51 12.99 -3.68
CA VAL A 187 -3.44 13.48 -2.29
C VAL A 187 -4.20 12.56 -1.34
N GLN A 188 -5.38 12.07 -1.74
CA GLN A 188 -6.18 11.18 -0.91
C GLN A 188 -5.48 9.82 -0.70
N LEU A 189 -4.88 9.25 -1.74
CA LEU A 189 -4.09 8.02 -1.65
C LEU A 189 -2.85 8.20 -0.77
N PHE A 190 -2.14 9.32 -0.93
CA PHE A 190 -0.98 9.64 -0.11
C PHE A 190 -1.34 9.83 1.38
N ASP A 191 -2.44 10.54 1.65
CA ASP A 191 -2.98 10.73 2.99
C ASP A 191 -3.40 9.39 3.63
N TRP A 192 -4.03 8.51 2.84
CA TRP A 192 -4.37 7.15 3.29
C TRP A 192 -3.12 6.39 3.73
N VAL A 193 -2.04 6.38 2.92
CA VAL A 193 -0.77 5.74 3.29
C VAL A 193 -0.19 6.36 4.55
N THR A 194 -0.23 7.68 4.67
CA THR A 194 0.35 8.40 5.81
C THR A 194 -0.33 8.06 7.13
N ARG A 195 -1.67 7.97 7.14
CA ARG A 195 -2.45 7.61 8.33
C ARG A 195 -2.45 6.12 8.65
N ASN A 196 -2.38 5.27 7.62
CA ASN A 196 -2.55 3.83 7.77
C ASN A 196 -1.24 3.05 7.89
N ILE A 197 -0.11 3.66 7.52
CA ILE A 197 1.22 3.09 7.67
C ILE A 197 2.07 4.03 8.54
N GLN A 198 2.30 3.62 9.79
CA GLN A 198 3.17 4.37 10.68
C GLN A 198 4.60 4.37 10.14
N LEU A 199 5.24 5.55 10.19
CA LEU A 199 6.64 5.69 9.83
C LEU A 199 7.53 5.06 10.92
N ASP A 200 8.29 4.04 10.54
CA ASP A 200 9.40 3.49 11.32
C ASP A 200 10.68 4.32 11.03
N GLU A 201 11.65 4.26 11.93
CA GLU A 201 12.99 4.80 11.65
C GLU A 201 13.60 4.09 10.44
N THR A 202 14.33 4.86 9.62
CA THR A 202 15.04 4.28 8.48
C THR A 202 16.21 3.45 8.99
N PRO A 203 16.34 2.18 8.59
CA PRO A 203 17.46 1.35 8.99
C PRO A 203 18.80 2.00 8.64
N SER A 204 19.69 2.09 9.62
CA SER A 204 21.06 2.55 9.45
C SER A 204 21.95 1.70 10.35
N TYR A 205 23.09 1.24 9.82
CA TYR A 205 23.99 0.32 10.52
C TYR A 205 25.43 0.83 10.38
N THR A 206 26.17 0.76 11.47
CA THR A 206 27.64 0.86 11.45
C THR A 206 28.27 -0.43 10.92
N GLU A 207 29.54 -0.39 10.49
CA GLU A 207 30.27 -1.58 10.05
C GLU A 207 30.28 -2.69 11.11
N ASP A 208 30.50 -2.33 12.38
CA ASP A 208 30.49 -3.27 13.50
C ASP A 208 29.10 -3.92 13.70
N GLU A 209 28.02 -3.14 13.54
CA GLU A 209 26.66 -3.66 13.64
C GLU A 209 26.31 -4.59 12.48
N ILE A 210 26.82 -4.32 11.27
CA ILE A 210 26.64 -5.20 10.12
C ILE A 210 27.28 -6.56 10.43
N GLU A 211 28.51 -6.56 10.94
CA GLU A 211 29.22 -7.78 11.33
C GLU A 211 28.48 -8.57 12.42
N GLU A 212 27.98 -7.87 13.44
CA GLU A 212 27.29 -8.49 14.58
C GLU A 212 25.94 -9.10 14.19
N LYS A 213 25.17 -8.42 13.34
CA LYS A 213 23.75 -8.71 13.10
C LYS A 213 23.48 -9.51 11.83
N ARG A 214 24.41 -9.56 10.87
CA ARG A 214 24.22 -10.31 9.61
C ARG A 214 23.91 -11.79 9.83
N LEU A 215 23.02 -12.32 9.00
CA LEU A 215 22.62 -13.71 9.02
C LEU A 215 23.56 -14.58 8.17
N VAL A 216 24.13 -14.00 7.12
CA VAL A 216 25.08 -14.65 6.20
C VAL A 216 26.13 -13.65 5.69
N GLU A 217 27.26 -14.16 5.22
CA GLU A 217 28.29 -13.39 4.51
C GLU A 217 27.78 -12.96 3.13
N ALA A 218 27.70 -11.66 2.87
CA ALA A 218 27.35 -11.11 1.56
C ALA A 218 27.76 -9.63 1.44
N ASP A 219 27.81 -9.14 0.20
CA ASP A 219 28.32 -7.80 -0.13
C ASP A 219 27.26 -6.68 0.03
N THR A 220 25.98 -7.02 0.22
CA THR A 220 24.90 -6.04 0.40
C THR A 220 24.12 -6.32 1.69
N LEU A 221 23.48 -5.28 2.24
CA LEU A 221 22.65 -5.40 3.44
C LEU A 221 21.59 -6.48 3.28
N SER A 222 20.76 -6.38 2.23
CA SER A 222 19.67 -7.34 1.97
C SER A 222 20.17 -8.77 1.81
N ALA A 223 21.26 -8.98 1.06
CA ALA A 223 21.86 -10.30 0.87
C ALA A 223 22.47 -10.87 2.16
N SER A 224 22.95 -10.02 3.06
CA SER A 224 23.47 -10.43 4.37
C SER A 224 22.35 -10.73 5.39
N GLY A 225 21.09 -10.47 5.05
CA GLY A 225 19.94 -10.64 5.94
C GLY A 225 19.69 -9.45 6.86
N LEU A 226 20.23 -8.28 6.53
CA LEU A 226 19.93 -6.99 7.16
C LEU A 226 18.97 -6.19 6.27
N ALA A 227 18.05 -5.46 6.87
CA ALA A 227 17.09 -4.68 6.11
C ALA A 227 17.75 -3.41 5.56
N ALA A 228 17.95 -3.32 4.24
CA ALA A 228 18.25 -2.04 3.62
C ALA A 228 17.03 -1.09 3.74
N PRO A 229 17.23 0.24 3.70
CA PRO A 229 16.14 1.20 3.57
C PRO A 229 15.17 0.80 2.45
N GLY A 230 13.87 0.72 2.73
CA GLY A 230 12.84 0.33 1.76
C GLY A 230 12.72 -1.17 1.48
N ALA A 231 13.64 -2.00 1.98
CA ALA A 231 13.76 -3.41 1.63
C ALA A 231 13.26 -4.36 2.72
N LYS A 232 12.79 -3.86 3.87
CA LYS A 232 12.37 -4.74 4.97
C LYS A 232 11.12 -5.54 4.58
N ARG A 233 10.06 -4.96 4.03
CA ARG A 233 8.72 -5.57 3.94
C ARG A 233 8.16 -5.58 2.53
N THR A 234 7.43 -6.65 2.23
CA THR A 234 6.56 -6.75 1.05
C THR A 234 5.30 -5.90 1.22
N ALA A 235 4.59 -5.58 0.13
CA ALA A 235 3.33 -4.82 0.19
C ALA A 235 2.29 -5.45 1.12
N TRP A 236 2.13 -6.78 1.06
CA TRP A 236 1.29 -7.53 2.00
C TRP A 236 1.68 -7.25 3.47
N GLN A 237 2.98 -7.26 3.79
CA GLN A 237 3.46 -7.05 5.14
C GLN A 237 3.27 -5.60 5.58
N LEU A 238 3.45 -4.62 4.69
CA LEU A 238 3.15 -3.23 4.98
C LEU A 238 1.67 -3.05 5.33
N LEU A 239 0.78 -3.62 4.52
CA LEU A 239 -0.67 -3.54 4.75
C LEU A 239 -1.10 -4.29 6.02
N MET A 240 -0.50 -5.45 6.32
CA MET A 240 -0.83 -6.25 7.51
C MET A 240 -0.26 -5.69 8.80
N PHE A 241 0.99 -5.22 8.78
CA PHE A 241 1.69 -4.73 9.97
C PHE A 241 1.49 -3.25 10.19
N ALA A 242 1.02 -2.51 9.18
CA ALA A 242 0.73 -1.08 9.23
C ALA A 242 1.91 -0.20 9.64
N ARG A 243 3.14 -0.64 9.31
CA ARG A 243 4.37 0.13 9.54
C ARG A 243 5.36 -0.07 8.41
N GLY A 244 6.13 0.98 8.14
CA GLY A 244 7.27 0.92 7.24
C GLY A 244 8.14 2.16 7.36
N ASP A 245 9.37 2.07 6.88
CA ASP A 245 10.18 3.28 6.68
C ASP A 245 9.59 4.16 5.54
N TYR A 246 10.20 5.31 5.29
CA TYR A 246 9.66 6.26 4.32
C TYR A 246 9.72 5.75 2.88
N ILE A 247 10.70 4.91 2.54
CA ILE A 247 10.82 4.30 1.21
C ILE A 247 9.76 3.20 1.05
N GLU A 248 9.50 2.42 2.10
CA GLU A 248 8.39 1.46 2.13
C GLU A 248 7.03 2.14 1.94
N LYS A 249 6.81 3.30 2.59
CA LYS A 249 5.61 4.12 2.40
C LYS A 249 5.52 4.67 0.96
N ALA A 250 6.62 5.17 0.41
CA ALA A 250 6.69 5.66 -0.97
C ALA A 250 6.32 4.57 -1.98
N LYS A 251 6.89 3.36 -1.83
CA LYS A 251 6.54 2.20 -2.67
C LYS A 251 5.05 1.89 -2.62
N LEU A 252 4.48 1.83 -1.42
CA LEU A 252 3.04 1.55 -1.26
C LEU A 252 2.18 2.63 -1.91
N PHE A 253 2.57 3.90 -1.79
CA PHE A 253 1.90 5.01 -2.44
C PHE A 253 1.97 4.93 -3.98
N MET A 254 3.14 4.64 -4.55
CA MET A 254 3.29 4.42 -5.99
C MET A 254 2.45 3.23 -6.48
N MET A 255 2.36 2.16 -5.70
CA MET A 255 1.52 1.01 -6.03
C MET A 255 0.03 1.34 -6.01
N LEU A 256 -0.42 2.21 -5.09
CA LEU A 256 -1.80 2.74 -5.10
C LEU A 256 -2.04 3.66 -6.29
N CYS A 257 -1.09 4.54 -6.63
CA CYS A 257 -1.17 5.39 -7.82
C CYS A 257 -1.32 4.54 -9.09
N HIS A 258 -0.57 3.45 -9.21
CA HIS A 258 -0.72 2.51 -10.31
C HIS A 258 -2.11 1.86 -10.37
N GLN A 259 -2.71 1.49 -9.24
CA GLN A 259 -4.09 0.97 -9.22
C GLN A 259 -5.13 2.03 -9.64
N ALA A 260 -4.80 3.31 -9.45
CA ALA A 260 -5.62 4.46 -9.82
C ALA A 260 -5.28 5.06 -11.20
N ASP A 261 -4.45 4.37 -12.02
CA ASP A 261 -3.99 4.87 -13.33
C ASP A 261 -3.30 6.25 -13.25
N LEU A 262 -2.55 6.49 -12.18
CA LEU A 262 -1.74 7.69 -11.96
C LEU A 262 -0.26 7.33 -12.11
N PRO A 263 0.43 7.77 -13.18
CA PRO A 263 1.86 7.53 -13.33
C PRO A 263 2.64 8.20 -12.22
N ALA A 264 3.48 7.43 -11.53
CA ALA A 264 4.29 7.91 -10.41
C ALA A 264 5.72 7.40 -10.51
N VAL A 265 6.66 8.25 -10.10
CA VAL A 265 8.10 7.95 -10.06
C VAL A 265 8.66 8.34 -8.70
N MET A 266 9.62 7.57 -8.17
CA MET A 266 10.36 7.99 -6.99
C MET A 266 11.56 8.82 -7.45
N PHE A 267 11.61 10.11 -7.12
CA PHE A 267 12.80 10.89 -7.37
C PHE A 267 13.86 10.59 -6.31
N ALA A 268 15.09 10.44 -6.78
CA ALA A 268 16.29 10.30 -5.97
C ALA A 268 17.24 11.45 -6.30
N THR A 269 17.99 11.90 -5.29
CA THR A 269 18.84 13.10 -5.38
C THR A 269 20.28 12.82 -4.95
N GLY A 270 21.21 13.62 -5.47
CA GLY A 270 22.64 13.51 -5.17
C GLY A 270 23.33 12.33 -5.85
N ASP A 271 24.65 12.24 -5.66
CA ASP A 271 25.51 11.22 -6.32
C ASP A 271 25.19 9.79 -5.87
N ASP A 272 24.77 9.62 -4.62
CA ASP A 272 24.37 8.32 -4.05
C ASP A 272 22.93 7.94 -4.40
N GLU A 273 22.22 8.78 -5.19
CA GLU A 273 20.84 8.59 -5.60
C GLU A 273 19.91 8.25 -4.43
N THR A 274 19.97 9.07 -3.37
CA THR A 274 19.16 8.85 -2.17
C THR A 274 17.69 9.09 -2.51
N PRO A 275 16.79 8.11 -2.34
CA PRO A 275 15.37 8.29 -2.63
C PRO A 275 14.78 9.42 -1.80
N TRP A 276 14.17 10.40 -2.44
CA TRP A 276 13.63 11.61 -1.84
C TRP A 276 12.10 11.66 -1.76
N ALA A 277 11.43 11.86 -2.88
CA ALA A 277 10.00 12.15 -2.93
C ALA A 277 9.35 11.47 -4.13
N VAL A 278 8.08 11.07 -3.97
CA VAL A 278 7.29 10.53 -5.08
C VAL A 278 6.75 11.69 -5.91
N GLY A 279 7.06 11.71 -7.20
CA GLY A 279 6.44 12.57 -8.19
C GLY A 279 5.25 11.87 -8.85
N VAL A 280 4.05 12.42 -8.73
CA VAL A 280 2.87 11.96 -9.47
C VAL A 280 2.66 12.86 -10.68
N LEU A 281 2.62 12.27 -11.88
CA LEU A 281 2.45 12.98 -13.14
C LEU A 281 0.99 13.37 -13.35
N ILE A 282 0.73 14.67 -13.39
CA ILE A 282 -0.60 15.24 -13.63
C ILE A 282 -0.44 16.37 -14.65
N GLY A 283 -1.19 16.31 -15.75
CA GLY A 283 -0.88 17.11 -16.93
C GLY A 283 0.54 16.81 -17.44
N GLU A 284 1.40 17.83 -17.44
CA GLU A 284 2.81 17.73 -17.83
C GLU A 284 3.79 17.88 -16.64
N GLU A 285 3.27 17.97 -15.41
CA GLU A 285 4.05 18.29 -14.21
C GLU A 285 4.07 17.14 -13.20
N TYR A 286 5.18 17.03 -12.45
CA TYR A 286 5.29 16.09 -11.34
C TYR A 286 5.02 16.76 -10.00
N TYR A 287 3.86 16.47 -9.41
CA TYR A 287 3.52 16.92 -8.06
C TYR A 287 4.25 16.08 -7.01
N LEU A 288 4.90 16.73 -6.04
CA LEU A 288 5.83 16.09 -5.14
C LEU A 288 5.22 15.71 -3.78
N PHE A 289 5.44 14.45 -3.38
CA PHE A 289 4.96 13.86 -2.15
C PHE A 289 6.11 13.26 -1.34
N ASP A 290 6.39 13.82 -0.16
CA ASP A 290 7.47 13.36 0.73
C ASP A 290 6.90 12.42 1.80
N SER A 291 7.13 11.12 1.63
CA SER A 291 6.68 10.07 2.55
C SER A 291 7.39 10.07 3.90
N LYS A 292 8.56 10.72 4.03
CA LYS A 292 9.30 10.91 5.28
C LYS A 292 8.68 12.02 6.11
N MET A 293 8.21 13.09 5.45
CA MET A 293 7.38 14.10 6.10
C MET A 293 5.94 13.62 6.33
N GLY A 294 5.41 12.74 5.49
CA GLY A 294 3.98 12.42 5.47
C GLY A 294 3.13 13.61 5.00
N LEU A 295 3.69 14.46 4.13
CA LEU A 295 3.02 15.60 3.52
C LEU A 295 3.42 15.74 2.04
N PRO A 296 2.52 16.20 1.16
CA PRO A 296 2.92 16.81 -0.11
C PRO A 296 3.87 17.98 0.15
N ILE A 297 4.85 18.18 -0.72
CA ILE A 297 5.78 19.32 -0.58
C ILE A 297 4.99 20.61 -0.81
N PRO A 298 4.93 21.54 0.17
CA PRO A 298 4.28 22.83 -0.01
C PRO A 298 4.95 23.63 -1.12
N GLY A 299 4.16 24.19 -2.02
CA GLY A 299 4.65 25.10 -3.05
C GLY A 299 4.68 26.56 -2.60
N LYS A 300 4.69 27.47 -3.57
CA LYS A 300 4.85 28.91 -3.32
C LYS A 300 3.78 29.43 -2.36
N ASN A 301 4.21 30.27 -1.42
CA ASN A 301 3.37 30.85 -0.37
C ASN A 301 2.60 29.84 0.50
N ASN A 302 2.99 28.56 0.52
CA ASN A 302 2.28 27.51 1.25
C ASN A 302 0.80 27.37 0.84
N GLN A 303 0.49 27.67 -0.43
CA GLN A 303 -0.88 27.71 -0.97
C GLN A 303 -1.18 26.62 -2.00
N ASN A 304 -0.19 25.85 -2.45
CA ASN A 304 -0.39 24.74 -3.36
C ASN A 304 0.62 23.62 -3.07
N ILE A 305 0.61 22.57 -3.89
CA ILE A 305 1.59 21.49 -3.84
C ILE A 305 2.68 21.82 -4.88
N ALA A 306 3.94 21.75 -4.46
CA ALA A 306 5.08 22.01 -5.32
C ALA A 306 5.22 20.93 -6.39
N THR A 307 5.61 21.36 -7.58
CA THR A 307 6.04 20.47 -8.66
C THR A 307 7.56 20.29 -8.65
N LEU A 308 8.07 19.28 -9.36
CA LEU A 308 9.51 19.15 -9.62
C LEU A 308 10.06 20.42 -10.29
N SER A 309 9.34 20.96 -11.28
CA SER A 309 9.69 22.19 -11.97
C SER A 309 9.79 23.38 -11.01
N ASP A 310 8.87 23.49 -10.04
CA ASP A 310 8.91 24.55 -9.03
C ASP A 310 10.15 24.50 -8.15
N VAL A 311 10.50 23.32 -7.62
CA VAL A 311 11.63 23.17 -6.68
C VAL A 311 12.98 23.26 -7.38
N THR A 312 13.07 22.83 -8.64
CA THR A 312 14.29 23.00 -9.45
C THR A 312 14.47 24.47 -9.86
N ALA A 313 13.39 25.18 -10.18
CA ALA A 313 13.45 26.60 -10.51
C ALA A 313 13.70 27.50 -9.29
N ASP A 314 13.17 27.12 -8.13
CA ASP A 314 13.33 27.83 -6.86
C ASP A 314 13.61 26.88 -5.69
N PRO A 315 14.87 26.46 -5.50
CA PRO A 315 15.26 25.57 -4.40
C PRO A 315 15.00 26.15 -3.00
N SER A 316 14.72 27.45 -2.87
CA SER A 316 14.38 28.06 -1.58
C SER A 316 13.04 27.54 -1.02
N LEU A 317 12.20 26.93 -1.87
CA LEU A 317 11.02 26.20 -1.44
C LEU A 317 11.38 25.05 -0.48
N LEU A 318 12.48 24.35 -0.71
CA LEU A 318 12.95 23.29 0.20
C LEU A 318 13.51 23.86 1.50
N SER A 319 14.25 24.97 1.41
CA SER A 319 14.74 25.68 2.61
C SER A 319 13.61 26.23 3.48
N SER A 320 12.43 26.48 2.91
CA SER A 320 11.23 26.89 3.68
C SER A 320 10.72 25.79 4.62
N LEU A 321 11.15 24.55 4.40
CA LEU A 321 10.87 23.39 5.25
C LEU A 321 11.85 23.26 6.42
N ASP A 322 12.84 24.14 6.54
CA ASP A 322 13.67 24.19 7.73
C ASP A 322 12.82 24.54 8.97
N LEU A 323 13.06 23.81 10.06
CA LEU A 323 12.47 24.09 11.36
C LEU A 323 13.32 25.11 12.11
N SER A 324 12.66 26.06 12.77
CA SER A 324 13.32 26.98 13.69
C SER A 324 13.56 26.31 15.05
N VAL A 325 14.49 26.87 15.83
CA VAL A 325 14.77 26.44 17.22
C VAL A 325 13.55 26.59 18.14
N LYS A 326 12.54 27.40 17.75
CA LYS A 326 11.28 27.52 18.49
C LYS A 326 10.33 26.35 18.23
N GLU A 327 10.47 25.69 17.09
CA GLU A 327 9.57 24.62 16.64
C GLU A 327 10.12 23.25 17.00
N SER A 328 11.44 23.06 16.94
CA SER A 328 12.09 21.81 17.29
C SER A 328 13.32 22.06 18.17
N LEU A 329 13.48 21.18 19.16
CA LEU A 329 14.68 21.09 20.00
C LEU A 329 15.70 20.08 19.44
N ALA A 330 15.41 19.44 18.30
CA ALA A 330 16.31 18.49 17.67
C ALA A 330 17.60 19.18 17.21
N GLU A 331 18.71 18.44 17.22
CA GLU A 331 20.02 18.95 16.80
C GLU A 331 20.06 19.29 15.30
N ASN A 332 19.31 18.54 14.48
CA ASN A 332 19.15 18.82 13.06
C ASN A 332 17.72 19.28 12.76
N THR A 333 17.55 20.58 12.53
CA THR A 333 16.26 21.19 12.19
C THR A 333 16.10 21.43 10.70
N LYS A 334 17.14 21.21 9.88
CA LYS A 334 17.10 21.49 8.45
C LYS A 334 16.36 20.41 7.69
N TYR A 335 15.72 20.81 6.61
CA TYR A 335 15.24 19.86 5.62
C TYR A 335 16.44 19.16 4.96
N TRP A 336 16.25 17.89 4.65
CA TRP A 336 17.36 16.97 4.40
C TRP A 336 17.80 16.94 2.93
N VAL A 337 17.00 17.50 2.02
CA VAL A 337 17.37 17.71 0.60
C VAL A 337 17.67 19.19 0.39
N THR A 338 18.80 19.45 -0.25
CA THR A 338 19.35 20.78 -0.49
C THR A 338 19.31 21.15 -1.98
N ALA A 339 19.63 22.41 -2.29
CA ALA A 339 19.73 22.85 -3.68
C ALA A 339 20.83 22.12 -4.47
N GLU A 340 21.92 21.72 -3.81
CA GLU A 340 23.03 20.97 -4.43
C GLU A 340 22.58 19.56 -4.81
N ASP A 341 21.77 18.91 -3.97
CA ASP A 341 21.22 17.58 -4.26
C ASP A 341 20.31 17.58 -5.50
N LEU A 342 19.66 18.72 -5.81
CA LEU A 342 18.80 18.88 -6.99
C LEU A 342 19.58 19.03 -8.30
N GLU A 343 20.92 19.15 -8.27
CA GLU A 343 21.74 19.16 -9.50
C GLU A 343 21.83 17.78 -10.15
N SER A 344 21.58 16.71 -9.37
CA SER A 344 21.55 15.32 -9.82
C SER A 344 20.23 14.68 -9.41
N ILE A 345 19.32 14.47 -10.37
CA ILE A 345 18.00 13.89 -10.11
C ILE A 345 17.81 12.64 -10.96
N THR A 346 17.45 11.55 -10.30
CA THR A 346 17.13 10.27 -10.97
C THR A 346 15.69 9.89 -10.68
N GLY A 347 14.94 9.56 -11.73
CA GLY A 347 13.59 9.01 -11.64
C GLY A 347 13.61 7.49 -11.53
N LEU A 348 13.38 6.96 -10.34
CA LEU A 348 13.32 5.53 -10.05
C LEU A 348 11.90 4.99 -10.30
N VAL A 349 11.76 4.15 -11.33
CA VAL A 349 10.48 3.53 -11.73
C VAL A 349 10.27 2.23 -10.97
N TYR A 350 9.20 2.16 -10.18
CA TYR A 350 8.87 0.97 -9.42
C TYR A 350 8.36 -0.16 -10.33
N TRP A 351 8.83 -1.37 -10.07
CA TRP A 351 8.35 -2.59 -10.71
C TRP A 351 8.52 -3.79 -9.76
N ASN A 352 7.88 -4.92 -10.10
CA ASN A 352 7.95 -6.14 -9.32
C ASN A 352 8.26 -7.36 -10.21
N PRO A 353 9.18 -8.26 -9.82
CA PRO A 353 9.50 -9.45 -10.61
C PRO A 353 8.30 -10.38 -10.86
N LEU A 354 7.28 -10.35 -10.00
CA LEU A 354 6.03 -11.08 -10.22
C LEU A 354 5.17 -10.38 -11.29
N GLY A 355 5.04 -9.06 -11.21
CA GLY A 355 4.23 -8.25 -12.13
C GLY A 355 4.73 -8.22 -13.58
N VAL A 356 6.01 -8.50 -13.82
CA VAL A 356 6.57 -8.60 -15.19
C VAL A 356 6.50 -10.01 -15.78
N SER A 357 6.06 -11.01 -15.00
CA SER A 357 6.08 -12.41 -15.44
C SER A 357 4.98 -12.75 -16.44
N GLN A 358 5.29 -13.66 -17.37
CA GLN A 358 4.36 -14.09 -18.41
C GLN A 358 3.05 -14.64 -17.80
N ARG A 359 3.15 -15.45 -16.75
CA ARG A 359 1.97 -16.02 -16.08
C ARG A 359 1.04 -14.99 -15.45
N ILE A 360 1.58 -13.88 -14.95
CA ILE A 360 0.78 -12.80 -14.37
C ILE A 360 0.11 -11.98 -15.48
N ALA A 361 0.82 -11.72 -16.58
CA ALA A 361 0.23 -11.07 -17.75
C ALA A 361 -0.94 -11.88 -18.35
N VAL A 362 -0.75 -13.18 -18.55
CA VAL A 362 -1.82 -14.06 -19.05
C VAL A 362 -2.99 -14.14 -18.05
N LEU A 363 -2.72 -14.12 -16.74
CA LEU A 363 -3.78 -14.08 -15.74
C LEU A 363 -4.61 -12.80 -15.86
N GLU A 364 -3.98 -11.64 -15.86
CA GLU A 364 -4.64 -10.33 -15.95
C GLU A 364 -5.57 -10.23 -17.17
N GLU A 365 -5.10 -10.64 -18.36
CA GLU A 365 -5.89 -10.65 -19.59
C GLU A 365 -7.17 -11.51 -19.51
N ASN A 366 -7.22 -12.46 -18.58
CA ASN A 366 -8.32 -13.40 -18.41
C ASN A 366 -9.22 -13.08 -17.20
N LEU A 367 -8.91 -12.04 -16.42
CA LEU A 367 -9.77 -11.55 -15.34
C LEU A 367 -10.92 -10.72 -15.90
N VAL A 368 -12.15 -11.01 -15.48
CA VAL A 368 -13.37 -10.37 -15.99
C VAL A 368 -14.28 -9.89 -14.86
N ALA A 369 -15.13 -8.90 -15.16
CA ALA A 369 -16.12 -8.34 -14.22
C ALA A 369 -15.48 -7.99 -12.86
N ASP A 370 -16.07 -8.46 -11.77
CA ASP A 370 -15.69 -8.15 -10.38
C ASP A 370 -14.32 -8.71 -9.97
N GLN A 371 -13.65 -9.48 -10.84
CA GLN A 371 -12.31 -10.04 -10.60
C GLN A 371 -11.21 -9.26 -11.31
N ARG A 372 -11.53 -8.20 -12.05
CA ARG A 372 -10.53 -7.36 -12.72
C ARG A 372 -9.56 -6.79 -11.70
N LEU A 373 -8.26 -6.96 -11.96
CA LEU A 373 -7.17 -6.45 -11.15
C LEU A 373 -6.06 -5.96 -12.07
N LEU A 374 -5.42 -4.86 -11.70
CA LEU A 374 -4.17 -4.42 -12.31
C LEU A 374 -3.01 -5.14 -11.60
N LEU A 375 -2.40 -6.07 -12.32
CA LEU A 375 -1.32 -6.96 -11.90
C LEU A 375 -0.03 -6.73 -12.68
N VAL A 376 -0.09 -6.34 -13.94
CA VAL A 376 1.10 -6.15 -14.77
C VAL A 376 1.75 -4.81 -14.44
N GLN A 377 3.05 -4.84 -14.15
CA GLN A 377 3.84 -3.65 -13.82
C GLN A 377 5.14 -3.67 -14.61
N ARG A 378 5.09 -3.09 -15.81
CA ARG A 378 6.21 -3.02 -16.74
C ARG A 378 6.97 -1.71 -16.64
N ALA A 379 8.29 -1.80 -16.50
CA ALA A 379 9.13 -0.62 -16.35
C ALA A 379 9.27 0.10 -17.68
N ASP A 380 9.43 -0.64 -18.79
CA ASP A 380 9.51 -0.07 -20.14
C ASP A 380 8.28 0.76 -20.54
N GLU A 381 7.08 0.21 -20.32
CA GLU A 381 5.81 0.89 -20.61
C GLU A 381 5.64 2.15 -19.75
N THR A 382 5.94 2.05 -18.45
CA THR A 382 5.86 3.20 -17.53
C THR A 382 6.83 4.29 -17.97
N MET A 383 8.10 3.95 -18.19
CA MET A 383 9.14 4.90 -18.63
C MET A 383 8.81 5.57 -19.96
N ALA A 384 8.15 4.85 -20.88
CA ALA A 384 7.73 5.41 -22.18
C ALA A 384 6.63 6.48 -22.05
N GLN A 385 5.86 6.48 -20.96
CA GLN A 385 4.80 7.46 -20.69
C GLN A 385 5.31 8.71 -19.95
N LEU A 386 6.48 8.63 -19.31
CA LEU A 386 7.02 9.72 -18.52
C LEU A 386 7.58 10.83 -19.44
N PRO A 387 7.27 12.12 -19.16
CA PRO A 387 7.86 13.23 -19.90
C PRO A 387 9.38 13.24 -19.75
N LYS A 388 10.08 13.64 -20.82
CA LYS A 388 11.53 13.84 -20.76
C LYS A 388 11.82 15.19 -20.13
N ILE A 389 12.35 15.18 -18.91
CA ILE A 389 12.80 16.38 -18.20
C ILE A 389 14.32 16.51 -18.35
N GLU A 390 14.79 17.75 -18.57
CA GLU A 390 16.22 18.04 -18.61
C GLU A 390 16.87 17.66 -17.27
N ASN A 391 17.99 16.93 -17.32
CA ASN A 391 18.73 16.43 -16.14
C ASN A 391 17.99 15.40 -15.27
N VAL A 392 16.93 14.77 -15.76
CA VAL A 392 16.31 13.61 -15.10
C VAL A 392 16.54 12.35 -15.94
N GLU A 393 17.28 11.40 -15.39
CA GLU A 393 17.41 10.06 -15.96
C GLU A 393 16.39 9.12 -15.31
N TYR A 394 15.62 8.38 -16.12
CA TYR A 394 14.68 7.38 -15.61
C TYR A 394 15.28 5.99 -15.70
N LYS A 395 15.17 5.22 -14.61
CA LYS A 395 15.64 3.83 -14.57
C LYS A 395 14.76 2.92 -13.70
N PRO A 396 14.75 1.61 -13.97
CA PRO A 396 14.04 0.66 -13.13
C PRO A 396 14.63 0.59 -11.72
N TRP A 397 13.77 0.59 -10.71
CA TRP A 397 14.17 0.54 -9.31
C TRP A 397 14.24 -0.89 -8.78
N ASP A 398 15.39 -1.30 -8.27
CA ASP A 398 15.67 -2.66 -7.79
C ASP A 398 15.09 -2.98 -6.39
N ILE A 399 14.38 -2.04 -5.76
CA ILE A 399 13.96 -2.15 -4.35
C ILE A 399 13.06 -3.35 -4.07
N SER A 400 12.28 -3.81 -5.05
CA SER A 400 11.45 -5.02 -4.91
C SER A 400 12.30 -6.29 -4.90
N LEU A 401 13.43 -6.31 -5.64
CA LEU A 401 14.42 -7.39 -5.61
C LEU A 401 15.17 -7.40 -4.28
N GLN A 402 15.62 -6.23 -3.80
CA GLN A 402 16.22 -6.12 -2.47
C GLN A 402 15.29 -6.65 -1.37
N THR A 403 14.00 -6.32 -1.45
CA THR A 403 12.98 -6.84 -0.52
C THR A 403 12.87 -8.36 -0.62
N ALA A 404 12.77 -8.91 -1.83
CA ALA A 404 12.64 -10.35 -2.05
C ALA A 404 13.90 -11.12 -1.60
N GLU A 405 15.08 -10.55 -1.78
CA GLU A 405 16.35 -11.08 -1.30
C GLU A 405 16.40 -11.15 0.22
N PHE A 406 16.16 -10.03 0.91
CA PHE A 406 16.12 -9.99 2.38
C PHE A 406 15.16 -11.05 2.95
N ARG A 407 13.97 -11.18 2.33
CA ARG A 407 12.96 -12.17 2.74
C ARG A 407 13.36 -13.60 2.43
N GLN A 408 14.13 -13.84 1.37
CA GLN A 408 14.67 -15.17 1.07
C GLN A 408 15.73 -15.57 2.09
N VAL A 409 16.67 -14.68 2.42
CA VAL A 409 17.72 -14.94 3.43
C VAL A 409 17.08 -15.23 4.79
N LEU A 410 16.10 -14.43 5.22
CA LEU A 410 15.37 -14.66 6.47
C LEU A 410 14.65 -16.02 6.48
N ARG A 411 14.00 -16.39 5.37
CA ARG A 411 13.32 -17.69 5.22
C ARG A 411 14.28 -18.87 5.37
N GLU A 412 15.51 -18.74 4.89
CA GLU A 412 16.55 -19.77 5.00
C GLU A 412 17.20 -19.82 6.39
N ALA A 413 17.26 -18.68 7.09
CA ALA A 413 17.80 -18.57 8.44
C ALA A 413 16.84 -19.14 9.50
N LEU A 414 15.53 -18.94 9.35
CA LEU A 414 14.51 -19.33 10.34
C LEU A 414 14.57 -20.80 10.78
N PRO A 415 14.65 -21.81 9.88
CA PRO A 415 14.78 -23.21 10.30
C PRO A 415 16.10 -23.51 11.02
N LYS A 416 17.19 -22.82 10.66
CA LYS A 416 18.52 -23.04 11.25
C LYS A 416 18.61 -22.50 12.68
N ALA A 417 17.93 -21.39 12.94
CA ALA A 417 17.87 -20.76 14.26
C ALA A 417 17.25 -21.64 15.35
N VAL A 418 16.54 -22.71 14.99
CA VAL A 418 16.03 -23.70 15.96
C VAL A 418 17.16 -24.42 16.72
N THR A 419 18.34 -24.54 16.10
CA THR A 419 19.50 -25.25 16.64
C THR A 419 20.74 -24.37 16.82
N ASP A 420 20.66 -23.10 16.44
CA ASP A 420 21.76 -22.13 16.50
C ASP A 420 21.32 -20.92 17.34
N ASP A 421 21.79 -20.87 18.58
CA ASP A 421 21.42 -19.83 19.56
C ASP A 421 21.88 -18.43 19.12
N ALA A 422 23.02 -18.32 18.43
CA ALA A 422 23.52 -17.04 17.96
C ALA A 422 22.65 -16.51 16.81
N LEU A 423 22.28 -17.38 15.88
CA LEU A 423 21.34 -17.04 14.82
C LEU A 423 19.95 -16.71 15.38
N ALA A 424 19.48 -17.48 16.37
CA ALA A 424 18.22 -17.20 17.08
C ALA A 424 18.21 -15.82 17.71
N GLU A 425 19.34 -15.38 18.27
CA GLU A 425 19.47 -14.03 18.82
C GLU A 425 19.36 -12.96 17.75
N ARG A 426 20.08 -13.12 16.64
CA ARG A 426 20.07 -12.17 15.51
C ARG A 426 18.68 -12.01 14.89
N ILE A 427 17.87 -13.06 14.87
CA ILE A 427 16.49 -13.01 14.33
C ILE A 427 15.42 -12.77 15.40
N ARG A 428 15.79 -12.48 16.67
CA ARG A 428 14.83 -12.30 17.76
C ARG A 428 13.78 -11.23 17.44
N TRP A 429 14.17 -10.16 16.74
CA TRP A 429 13.28 -9.08 16.29
C TRP A 429 12.10 -9.61 15.46
N TYR A 430 12.30 -10.63 14.62
CA TYR A 430 11.26 -11.20 13.76
C TYR A 430 10.10 -11.73 14.59
N PHE A 431 10.38 -12.35 15.74
CA PHE A 431 9.35 -12.91 16.62
C PHE A 431 8.57 -11.83 17.37
N SER A 432 9.22 -10.74 17.78
CA SER A 432 8.58 -9.63 18.47
C SER A 432 7.85 -8.67 17.53
N GLU A 433 8.26 -8.56 16.28
CA GLU A 433 7.72 -7.57 15.34
C GLU A 433 6.79 -8.12 14.26
N GLU A 434 6.94 -9.39 13.86
CA GLU A 434 6.25 -9.93 12.67
C GLU A 434 5.57 -11.29 12.90
N ALA A 435 6.27 -12.24 13.55
CA ALA A 435 5.82 -13.64 13.59
C ALA A 435 4.48 -13.83 14.30
N TYR A 436 4.15 -12.97 15.29
CA TYR A 436 2.90 -13.08 16.03
C TYR A 436 1.67 -12.89 15.14
N VAL A 437 1.73 -12.05 14.11
CA VAL A 437 0.61 -11.79 13.19
C VAL A 437 0.11 -13.07 12.52
N MET A 438 1.05 -13.95 12.17
CA MET A 438 0.73 -15.26 11.58
C MET A 438 -0.07 -16.14 12.53
N GLN A 439 0.15 -15.99 13.83
CA GLN A 439 -0.43 -16.84 14.86
C GLN A 439 -1.82 -16.39 15.33
N PHE A 440 -2.33 -15.24 14.86
CA PHE A 440 -3.63 -14.69 15.22
C PHE A 440 -4.53 -14.50 13.97
N PRO A 441 -5.31 -15.52 13.58
CA PRO A 441 -6.23 -15.43 12.44
C PRO A 441 -7.25 -14.28 12.55
N ASN A 442 -7.72 -13.98 13.77
CA ASN A 442 -8.68 -12.90 14.01
C ASN A 442 -8.06 -11.52 13.76
N TYR A 443 -6.77 -11.34 14.04
CA TYR A 443 -6.01 -10.14 13.68
C TYR A 443 -6.00 -9.95 12.17
N ARG A 444 -5.53 -10.97 11.42
CA ARG A 444 -5.44 -10.91 9.96
C ARG A 444 -6.80 -10.73 9.29
N THR A 445 -7.83 -11.38 9.82
CA THR A 445 -9.22 -11.24 9.36
C THR A 445 -9.74 -9.81 9.59
N GLY A 446 -9.52 -9.23 10.79
CA GLY A 446 -9.89 -7.85 11.06
C GLY A 446 -9.19 -6.86 10.15
N ARG A 447 -7.87 -7.03 9.96
CA ARG A 447 -7.10 -6.18 9.04
C ARG A 447 -7.54 -6.34 7.59
N THR A 448 -7.85 -7.55 7.13
CA THR A 448 -8.39 -7.77 5.78
C THR A 448 -9.73 -7.08 5.59
N ARG A 449 -10.64 -7.14 6.57
CA ARG A 449 -11.92 -6.40 6.51
C ARG A 449 -11.71 -4.89 6.42
N PHE A 450 -10.74 -4.36 7.15
CA PHE A 450 -10.34 -2.96 7.07
C PHE A 450 -9.85 -2.60 5.64
N LEU A 451 -8.97 -3.40 5.05
CA LEU A 451 -8.45 -3.18 3.70
C LEU A 451 -9.55 -3.28 2.63
N LEU A 452 -10.56 -4.14 2.84
CA LEU A 452 -11.73 -4.28 1.98
C LEU A 452 -12.85 -3.27 2.28
N GLY A 453 -12.64 -2.27 3.15
CA GLY A 453 -13.66 -1.24 3.45
C GLY A 453 -14.90 -1.72 4.18
N LYS A 454 -14.85 -2.89 4.80
CA LYS A 454 -15.97 -3.44 5.57
C LYS A 454 -16.02 -2.82 6.97
N PHE A 455 -16.36 -1.55 7.06
CA PHE A 455 -16.44 -0.81 8.33
C PHE A 455 -17.77 -0.98 9.05
N GLU A 456 -18.83 -1.26 8.31
CA GLU A 456 -20.17 -1.47 8.86
C GLU A 456 -20.71 -2.82 8.47
N ARG A 457 -21.41 -3.45 9.40
CA ARG A 457 -22.06 -4.73 9.18
C ARG A 457 -23.36 -4.56 8.39
N PRO A 458 -23.52 -5.21 7.22
CA PRO A 458 -24.81 -5.28 6.55
C PRO A 458 -25.85 -5.92 7.47
N ARG A 459 -27.08 -5.39 7.52
CA ARG A 459 -28.14 -5.84 8.44
C ARG A 459 -28.41 -7.35 8.43
N GLU A 460 -28.16 -8.00 7.30
CA GLU A 460 -28.39 -9.43 7.10
C GLU A 460 -27.13 -10.30 7.29
N SER A 461 -25.95 -9.69 7.41
CA SER A 461 -24.71 -10.44 7.57
C SER A 461 -24.57 -10.98 9.00
N ARG A 462 -24.05 -12.22 9.12
CA ARG A 462 -23.60 -12.80 10.40
C ARG A 462 -22.11 -12.57 10.67
N THR A 463 -21.37 -12.03 9.71
CA THR A 463 -19.95 -11.71 9.86
C THR A 463 -19.78 -10.35 10.52
N ARG A 464 -18.69 -10.21 11.27
CA ARG A 464 -18.29 -8.95 11.89
C ARG A 464 -17.72 -8.01 10.84
N ASP A 465 -17.86 -6.71 11.06
CA ASP A 465 -17.10 -5.70 10.33
C ASP A 465 -15.69 -5.54 10.90
N ALA A 466 -14.90 -4.62 10.35
CA ALA A 466 -13.53 -4.33 10.79
C ALA A 466 -13.48 -3.81 12.23
N ILE A 467 -14.38 -2.88 12.59
CA ILE A 467 -14.42 -2.23 13.92
C ILE A 467 -14.75 -3.28 14.99
N GLU A 468 -15.81 -4.07 14.79
CA GLU A 468 -16.18 -5.19 15.67
C GLU A 468 -15.05 -6.22 15.77
N SER A 469 -14.31 -6.45 14.69
CA SER A 469 -13.17 -7.40 14.69
C SER A 469 -12.02 -6.90 15.56
N PHE A 470 -11.66 -5.61 15.49
CA PHE A 470 -10.61 -5.04 16.33
C PHE A 470 -11.04 -4.91 17.79
N ALA A 471 -12.28 -4.51 18.05
CA ALA A 471 -12.83 -4.44 19.41
C ALA A 471 -12.72 -5.79 20.16
N MET A 472 -12.86 -6.91 19.46
CA MET A 472 -12.69 -8.24 20.07
C MET A 472 -11.23 -8.62 20.40
N LEU A 473 -10.26 -7.93 19.80
CA LEU A 473 -8.84 -8.12 20.05
C LEU A 473 -8.32 -7.23 21.19
N MET A 474 -9.17 -6.32 21.69
CA MET A 474 -8.90 -5.49 22.87
C MET A 474 -9.07 -6.31 24.16
N TYR A 475 -8.23 -7.35 24.33
CA TYR A 475 -8.30 -8.25 25.48
C TYR A 475 -8.03 -7.52 26.81
N GLU A 476 -8.84 -7.76 27.83
CA GLU A 476 -8.57 -7.29 29.20
C GLU A 476 -7.38 -8.06 29.82
N ASP A 477 -6.67 -7.44 30.76
CA ASP A 477 -5.51 -8.07 31.41
C ASP A 477 -5.90 -9.34 32.15
N GLU A 478 -7.09 -9.38 32.76
CA GLU A 478 -7.65 -10.56 33.41
C GLU A 478 -7.80 -11.75 32.45
N ILE A 479 -8.19 -11.48 31.20
CA ILE A 479 -8.33 -12.51 30.15
C ILE A 479 -6.95 -13.03 29.74
N ILE A 480 -5.99 -12.12 29.54
CA ILE A 480 -4.62 -12.47 29.15
C ILE A 480 -3.97 -13.30 30.25
N ASP A 481 -3.98 -12.81 31.49
CA ASP A 481 -3.34 -13.47 32.63
C ASP A 481 -4.04 -14.78 33.03
N GLY A 482 -5.35 -14.85 32.81
CA GLY A 482 -6.18 -16.05 33.00
C GLY A 482 -6.00 -17.13 31.93
N LEU A 483 -5.21 -16.90 30.87
CA LEU A 483 -5.06 -17.83 29.74
C LEU A 483 -4.65 -19.25 30.17
N LYS A 484 -3.83 -19.40 31.22
CA LYS A 484 -3.40 -20.72 31.74
C LYS A 484 -4.59 -21.60 32.16
N SER A 485 -5.67 -21.00 32.66
CA SER A 485 -6.86 -21.71 33.15
C SER A 485 -8.04 -21.73 32.18
N ASP A 486 -8.07 -20.86 31.17
CA ASP A 486 -9.17 -20.82 30.20
C ASP A 486 -8.96 -21.79 29.03
N ARG A 487 -9.61 -22.96 29.08
CA ARG A 487 -9.54 -23.97 28.01
C ARG A 487 -10.22 -23.53 26.70
N SER A 488 -11.26 -22.69 26.79
CA SER A 488 -11.96 -22.19 25.61
C SER A 488 -11.06 -21.24 24.85
N LEU A 489 -10.43 -20.30 25.56
CA LEU A 489 -9.50 -19.34 24.98
C LEU A 489 -8.24 -20.02 24.45
N GLN A 490 -7.65 -20.98 25.19
CA GLN A 490 -6.55 -21.81 24.70
C GLN A 490 -6.89 -22.46 23.35
N THR A 491 -8.08 -23.05 23.24
CA THR A 491 -8.55 -23.68 21.99
C THR A 491 -8.72 -22.63 20.88
N MET A 492 -9.29 -21.47 21.20
CA MET A 492 -9.54 -20.39 20.24
C MET A 492 -8.23 -19.85 19.62
N ILE A 493 -7.17 -19.72 20.41
CA ILE A 493 -5.87 -19.20 19.94
C ILE A 493 -4.88 -20.31 19.56
N GLY A 494 -5.35 -21.57 19.51
CA GLY A 494 -4.61 -22.71 18.95
C GLY A 494 -3.58 -23.37 19.87
N ILE A 495 -3.64 -23.15 21.19
CA ILE A 495 -2.77 -23.82 22.18
C ILE A 495 -3.22 -25.26 22.38
N ARG A 496 -2.28 -26.21 22.28
CA ARG A 496 -2.55 -27.65 22.46
C ARG A 496 -1.73 -28.22 23.61
N SER A 497 -2.37 -28.54 24.73
CA SER A 497 -1.66 -29.12 25.90
C SER A 497 -1.32 -30.62 25.77
N ALA A 498 -1.76 -31.30 24.71
CA ALA A 498 -1.56 -32.74 24.57
C ALA A 498 -0.14 -33.06 24.09
N GLY A 499 0.60 -33.86 24.88
CA GLY A 499 1.94 -34.33 24.53
C GLY A 499 3.09 -33.40 24.92
N GLN A 500 2.81 -32.29 25.61
CA GLN A 500 3.82 -31.33 26.11
C GLN A 500 4.18 -31.62 27.57
N THR A 501 5.42 -31.31 27.95
CA THR A 501 5.83 -31.22 29.36
C THR A 501 5.23 -29.97 30.01
N GLU A 502 5.11 -29.96 31.35
CA GLU A 502 4.59 -28.79 32.09
C GLU A 502 5.40 -27.52 31.78
N GLY A 503 6.74 -27.62 31.74
CA GLY A 503 7.60 -26.48 31.43
C GLY A 503 7.45 -25.96 30.00
N GLU A 504 7.19 -26.83 29.01
CA GLU A 504 6.89 -26.42 27.63
C GLU A 504 5.56 -25.70 27.54
N PHE A 505 4.53 -26.26 28.17
CA PHE A 505 3.20 -25.65 28.23
C PHE A 505 3.25 -24.26 28.88
N GLU A 506 3.98 -24.10 29.99
CA GLU A 506 4.15 -22.79 30.62
C GLU A 506 4.89 -21.76 29.77
N ARG A 507 5.90 -22.19 29.01
CA ARG A 507 6.60 -21.32 28.05
C ARG A 507 5.68 -20.88 26.92
N GLU A 508 4.89 -21.81 26.37
CA GLU A 508 3.90 -21.48 25.35
C GLU A 508 2.87 -20.48 25.89
N ILE A 509 2.32 -20.70 27.08
CA ILE A 509 1.38 -19.77 27.71
C ILE A 509 1.99 -18.37 27.84
N ARG A 510 3.20 -18.23 28.41
CA ARG A 510 3.84 -16.91 28.55
C ARG A 510 4.09 -16.24 27.19
N SER A 511 4.54 -17.00 26.20
CA SER A 511 4.74 -16.50 24.84
C SER A 511 3.42 -15.99 24.24
N ARG A 512 2.33 -16.75 24.38
CA ARG A 512 1.00 -16.40 23.89
C ARG A 512 0.42 -15.18 24.59
N GLN A 513 0.60 -15.07 25.91
CA GLN A 513 0.22 -13.87 26.67
C GLN A 513 0.96 -12.62 26.18
N ALA A 514 2.26 -12.71 25.92
CA ALA A 514 3.02 -11.59 25.35
C ALA A 514 2.51 -11.19 23.96
N GLN A 515 2.20 -12.17 23.10
CA GLN A 515 1.63 -11.90 21.78
C GLN A 515 0.21 -11.32 21.85
N MET A 516 -0.64 -11.77 22.77
CA MET A 516 -1.97 -11.18 22.98
C MET A 516 -1.89 -9.70 23.35
N ARG A 517 -0.89 -9.31 24.16
CA ARG A 517 -0.62 -7.90 24.46
C ARG A 517 -0.21 -7.12 23.20
N LEU A 518 0.67 -7.68 22.36
CA LEU A 518 1.03 -7.05 21.07
C LEU A 518 -0.20 -6.87 20.17
N VAL A 519 -1.02 -7.91 20.04
CA VAL A 519 -2.25 -7.89 19.24
C VAL A 519 -3.25 -6.85 19.75
N ARG A 520 -3.42 -6.73 21.07
CA ARG A 520 -4.27 -5.68 21.68
C ARG A 520 -3.80 -4.28 21.29
N ARG A 521 -2.49 -4.02 21.40
CA ARG A 521 -1.90 -2.70 21.09
C ARG A 521 -2.16 -2.31 19.63
N ASP A 522 -1.89 -3.23 18.70
CA ASP A 522 -2.16 -3.03 17.28
C ASP A 522 -3.67 -2.81 17.00
N ALA A 523 -4.53 -3.59 17.64
CA ALA A 523 -5.98 -3.48 17.47
C ALA A 523 -6.52 -2.12 17.89
N GLY A 524 -5.97 -1.50 18.93
CA GLY A 524 -6.31 -0.14 19.35
C GLY A 524 -6.10 0.89 18.24
N LEU A 525 -4.91 0.90 17.62
CA LEU A 525 -4.63 1.77 16.47
C LEU A 525 -5.56 1.46 15.29
N PHE A 526 -5.73 0.18 14.94
CA PHE A 526 -6.53 -0.20 13.77
C PHE A 526 -8.00 0.14 13.93
N MET A 527 -8.52 0.06 15.15
CA MET A 527 -9.87 0.52 15.47
C MET A 527 -10.02 2.03 15.25
N CYS A 528 -9.04 2.83 15.69
CA CYS A 528 -9.02 4.28 15.44
C CYS A 528 -8.92 4.61 13.95
N GLN A 529 -8.09 3.88 13.20
CA GLN A 529 -8.00 4.00 11.74
C GLN A 529 -9.33 3.66 11.06
N ALA A 530 -9.99 2.57 11.47
CA ALA A 530 -11.28 2.16 10.94
C ALA A 530 -12.38 3.19 11.19
N HIS A 531 -12.43 3.78 12.40
CA HIS A 531 -13.36 4.87 12.69
C HIS A 531 -13.07 6.10 11.83
N PHE A 532 -11.79 6.45 11.64
CA PHE A 532 -11.42 7.60 10.80
C PHE A 532 -11.85 7.38 9.35
N ASP A 533 -11.51 6.23 8.76
CA ASP A 533 -11.82 5.90 7.37
C ASP A 533 -13.34 5.73 7.13
N ASN A 534 -14.13 5.39 8.16
CA ASN A 534 -15.59 5.38 8.10
C ASN A 534 -16.24 6.75 8.40
N GLY A 535 -15.51 7.86 8.27
CA GLY A 535 -16.06 9.21 8.49
C GLY A 535 -16.26 9.59 9.97
N SER A 536 -15.95 8.71 10.93
CA SER A 536 -16.22 8.90 12.36
C SER A 536 -15.05 9.53 13.12
N MET A 537 -14.48 10.64 12.61
CA MET A 537 -13.33 11.33 13.25
C MET A 537 -13.61 11.75 14.70
N SER A 538 -14.87 12.09 15.02
CA SER A 538 -15.29 12.38 16.39
C SER A 538 -15.09 11.19 17.34
N THR A 539 -15.35 9.98 16.88
CA THR A 539 -15.09 8.76 17.66
C THR A 539 -13.59 8.56 17.82
N THR A 540 -12.82 8.70 16.76
CA THR A 540 -11.35 8.59 16.82
C THR A 540 -10.74 9.56 17.84
N ALA A 541 -11.10 10.85 17.78
CA ALA A 541 -10.61 11.87 18.72
C ALA A 541 -10.94 11.58 20.20
N ASN A 542 -12.04 10.86 20.46
CA ASN A 542 -12.43 10.50 21.83
C ASN A 542 -11.76 9.21 22.34
N TRP A 543 -11.32 8.33 21.44
CA TRP A 543 -10.70 7.04 21.78
C TRP A 543 -9.18 7.15 21.94
N VAL A 544 -8.51 7.91 21.07
CA VAL A 544 -7.04 7.98 21.10
C VAL A 544 -6.48 8.41 22.47
N PRO A 545 -7.00 9.45 23.15
CA PRO A 545 -6.49 9.83 24.47
C PRO A 545 -6.54 8.69 25.49
N LYS A 546 -7.58 7.85 25.45
CA LYS A 546 -7.73 6.70 26.36
C LYS A 546 -6.70 5.62 26.06
N LEU A 547 -6.46 5.34 24.78
CA LEU A 547 -5.42 4.39 24.37
C LEU A 547 -4.03 4.87 24.78
N LEU A 548 -3.76 6.18 24.66
CA LEU A 548 -2.49 6.77 25.08
C LEU A 548 -2.25 6.70 26.60
N GLU A 549 -3.29 6.51 27.40
CA GLU A 549 -3.18 6.27 28.85
C GLU A 549 -2.93 4.80 29.20
N GLU A 550 -3.11 3.86 28.26
CA GLU A 550 -2.85 2.44 28.47
C GLU A 550 -1.34 2.15 28.51
N GLN A 551 -0.95 1.10 29.25
CA GLN A 551 0.43 0.65 29.26
C GLN A 551 0.83 0.06 27.89
N ASP A 552 2.08 0.27 27.52
CA ASP A 552 2.76 -0.33 26.38
C ASP A 552 2.31 0.12 24.97
N VAL A 553 1.83 1.36 24.82
CA VAL A 553 1.43 1.95 23.53
C VAL A 553 2.55 2.70 22.82
N GLU A 554 3.78 2.69 23.36
CA GLU A 554 4.91 3.51 22.88
C GLU A 554 5.22 3.22 21.41
N ARG A 555 5.07 1.95 20.99
CA ARG A 555 5.25 1.53 19.59
C ARG A 555 4.35 2.29 18.62
N TRP A 556 3.15 2.66 19.04
CA TRP A 556 2.10 3.27 18.21
C TRP A 556 1.80 4.72 18.57
N GLU A 557 2.43 5.25 19.62
CA GLU A 557 2.21 6.59 20.12
C GLU A 557 2.36 7.68 19.04
N PRO A 558 3.41 7.68 18.18
CA PRO A 558 3.52 8.67 17.11
C PRO A 558 2.35 8.60 16.11
N GLY A 559 1.95 7.40 15.70
CA GLY A 559 0.84 7.20 14.77
C GLY A 559 -0.52 7.57 15.37
N LEU A 560 -0.75 7.20 16.63
CA LEU A 560 -1.96 7.58 17.37
C LEU A 560 -2.08 9.10 17.52
N LYS A 561 -1.01 9.78 17.93
CA LYS A 561 -1.01 11.25 18.08
C LYS A 561 -1.23 11.95 16.74
N TYR A 562 -0.59 11.49 15.66
CA TYR A 562 -0.86 12.03 14.32
C TYR A 562 -2.33 11.84 13.91
N LEU A 563 -2.89 10.65 14.09
CA LEU A 563 -4.28 10.37 13.75
C LEU A 563 -5.27 11.19 14.60
N ASN A 564 -4.94 11.40 15.88
CA ASN A 564 -5.72 12.26 16.77
C ASN A 564 -5.66 13.72 16.31
N ALA A 565 -4.48 14.23 15.95
CA ALA A 565 -4.33 15.56 15.38
C ALA A 565 -5.23 15.76 14.16
N ARG A 566 -5.20 14.83 13.20
CA ARG A 566 -6.08 14.87 12.02
C ARG A 566 -7.56 14.82 12.37
N SER A 567 -7.93 14.07 13.41
CA SER A 567 -9.31 14.01 13.89
C SER A 567 -9.76 15.30 14.56
N LEU A 568 -8.86 15.98 15.27
CA LEU A 568 -9.09 17.29 15.90
C LEU A 568 -9.14 18.42 14.86
N GLU A 569 -8.31 18.36 13.82
CA GLU A 569 -8.38 19.26 12.65
C GLU A 569 -9.77 19.21 12.01
N ALA A 570 -10.26 18.00 11.71
CA ALA A 570 -11.60 17.79 11.14
C ALA A 570 -12.74 18.31 12.04
N ARG A 571 -12.47 18.51 13.33
CA ARG A 571 -13.40 19.07 14.33
C ARG A 571 -13.16 20.56 14.62
N HIS A 572 -12.30 21.21 13.85
CA HIS A 572 -11.87 22.60 14.02
C HIS A 572 -11.26 22.90 15.41
N GLN A 573 -10.75 21.87 16.11
CA GLN A 573 -10.05 21.99 17.39
C GLN A 573 -8.55 22.19 17.15
N TYR A 574 -8.20 23.29 16.50
CA TYR A 574 -6.86 23.47 15.93
C TYR A 574 -5.74 23.57 16.96
N ASP A 575 -5.97 24.23 18.10
CA ASP A 575 -4.94 24.34 19.13
C ASP A 575 -4.56 22.95 19.67
N GLU A 576 -5.57 22.12 19.96
CA GLU A 576 -5.35 20.73 20.40
C GLU A 576 -4.66 19.91 19.31
N ALA A 577 -5.05 20.07 18.04
CA ALA A 577 -4.41 19.39 16.92
C ALA A 577 -2.92 19.77 16.78
N ILE A 578 -2.61 21.06 16.87
CA ILE A 578 -1.23 21.58 16.82
C ILE A 578 -0.40 21.01 17.97
N GLU A 579 -0.93 20.90 19.18
CA GLU A 579 -0.21 20.26 20.29
C GLU A 579 0.06 18.76 20.04
N GLN A 580 -0.90 18.02 19.48
CA GLN A 580 -0.69 16.61 19.13
C GLN A 580 0.40 16.43 18.06
N LEU A 581 0.49 17.34 17.08
CA LEU A 581 1.50 17.30 16.02
C LEU A 581 2.94 17.52 16.51
N LYS A 582 3.14 18.09 17.71
CA LYS A 582 4.49 18.28 18.29
C LYS A 582 5.10 16.99 18.85
N ALA A 583 4.35 15.90 18.84
CA ALA A 583 4.82 14.59 19.29
C ALA A 583 6.17 14.21 18.67
N GLU A 584 7.07 13.70 19.51
CA GLU A 584 8.33 13.11 19.06
C GLU A 584 8.07 11.80 18.30
N GLY A 585 8.96 11.50 17.36
CA GLY A 585 8.94 10.26 16.58
C GLY A 585 9.48 10.45 15.17
N PRO A 586 9.52 9.37 14.36
CA PRO A 586 10.15 9.40 13.04
C PRO A 586 9.56 10.43 12.07
N GLN A 587 8.28 10.79 12.22
CA GLN A 587 7.57 11.77 11.37
C GLN A 587 7.52 13.19 11.98
N GLN A 588 8.24 13.46 13.07
CA GLN A 588 8.14 14.72 13.80
C GLN A 588 8.40 15.94 12.90
N HIS A 589 9.41 15.87 12.02
CA HIS A 589 9.75 17.00 11.15
C HIS A 589 8.54 17.43 10.30
N GLY A 590 7.92 16.48 9.59
CA GLY A 590 6.73 16.75 8.79
C GLY A 590 5.52 17.14 9.63
N ASN A 591 5.32 16.56 10.81
CA ASN A 591 4.23 16.96 11.69
C ASN A 591 4.35 18.42 12.17
N LEU A 592 5.57 18.87 12.47
CA LEU A 592 5.84 20.26 12.84
C LEU A 592 5.63 21.22 11.66
N ILE A 593 5.99 20.81 10.44
CA ILE A 593 5.64 21.56 9.22
C ILE A 593 4.12 21.64 9.06
N ARG A 594 3.39 20.54 9.23
CA ARG A 594 1.92 20.56 9.21
C ARG A 594 1.36 21.56 10.22
N ALA A 595 1.87 21.53 11.45
CA ALA A 595 1.43 22.42 12.52
C ALA A 595 1.69 23.89 12.19
N ARG A 596 2.85 24.21 11.60
CA ARG A 596 3.18 25.54 11.10
C ARG A 596 2.19 25.99 10.03
N LEU A 597 1.95 25.15 9.01
CA LEU A 597 1.03 25.45 7.91
C LEU A 597 -0.38 25.69 8.44
N LEU A 598 -0.87 24.80 9.30
CA LEU A 598 -2.19 24.92 9.92
C LEU A 598 -2.32 26.25 10.68
N LYS A 599 -1.34 26.59 11.51
CA LYS A 599 -1.31 27.85 12.26
C LYS A 599 -1.34 29.08 11.33
N GLN A 600 -0.52 29.08 10.27
CA GLN A 600 -0.47 30.18 9.30
C GLN A 600 -1.81 30.39 8.60
N GLN A 601 -2.47 29.30 8.19
CA GLN A 601 -3.76 29.41 7.52
C GLN A 601 -4.84 29.93 8.47
N ILE A 602 -4.87 29.45 9.71
CA ILE A 602 -5.83 29.91 10.72
C ILE A 602 -5.67 31.41 11.00
N GLU A 603 -4.43 31.88 11.21
CA GLU A 603 -4.14 33.30 11.44
C GLU A 603 -4.60 34.17 10.25
N THR A 604 -4.36 33.70 9.02
CA THR A 604 -4.81 34.37 7.79
C THR A 604 -6.33 34.45 7.70
N GLN A 605 -7.03 33.37 8.04
CA GLN A 605 -8.49 33.29 8.00
C GLN A 605 -9.17 34.15 9.08
N TYR A 606 -8.61 34.23 10.29
CA TYR A 606 -9.15 35.12 11.33
C TYR A 606 -8.91 36.61 11.01
N ALA A 607 -7.76 36.95 10.43
CA ALA A 607 -7.46 38.32 10.00
C ALA A 607 -8.44 38.79 8.91
N SER A 608 -8.72 37.94 7.90
CA SER A 608 -9.64 38.29 6.80
C SER A 608 -11.08 38.52 7.27
N LYS A 609 -11.57 37.77 8.28
CA LYS A 609 -12.89 37.98 8.89
C LYS A 609 -12.98 39.27 9.70
N ALA A 610 -11.93 39.62 10.44
CA ALA A 610 -11.90 40.86 11.22
C ALA A 610 -12.01 42.10 10.31
N ASP A 611 -11.31 42.11 9.17
CA ASP A 611 -11.37 43.19 8.20
C ASP A 611 -12.75 43.31 7.54
N LYS A 612 -13.36 42.18 7.12
CA LYS A 612 -14.74 42.16 6.57
C LYS A 612 -15.79 42.66 7.57
N SER A 613 -15.59 42.44 8.87
CA SER A 613 -16.50 42.92 9.92
C SER A 613 -16.36 44.42 10.24
N ASN A 614 -15.25 45.05 9.85
CA ASN A 614 -15.04 46.49 10.01
C ASN A 614 -15.51 47.30 8.79
N GLU A 615 -15.77 46.65 7.65
CA GLU A 615 -16.31 47.27 6.43
C GLU A 615 -17.86 47.23 6.34
N GLN A 616 -18.52 46.48 7.24
CA GLN A 616 -19.98 46.44 7.41
C GLN A 616 -20.42 47.35 8.56
#